data_AF-A0A654EXM7-F1
#
_entry.id   AF-A0A654EXM7-F1
#
_cell.length_a   1.000
_cell.length_b   1.000
_cell.length_c   1.000
_cell.angle_alpha   90.00
_cell.angle_beta   90.00
_cell.angle_gamma   90.00
#
_symmetry.space_group_name_H-M   'P 1'
#
loop_
_entity.id
_entity.type
_entity.pdbx_description
1 polymer ?
#
loop_
_entity_poly.entity_id
_entity_poly.type
_entity_poly.pdbx_seq_one_letter_code
_entity_poly.pdbx_strand_id
1 'polypeptide(L)'
;MLSRVCPTLRYNRIWSAHAREMPRATLLLLQPNFFHSSPKTALVNRLDVTSSEFSSMFRRSFHALRSTVGDWRKLPKPPGQVFAERREYRKIRRRAPKKKQELELSVSICIEEQLPDDLEIQNIAEMLRLNVPMAMTLAFNGLKDSKYKTREADIEDLGGYETVELSVMLCNDDFICKLNKEWRGEDHATDVLSMSQHVPELKLPVLMMGDLVISVETAARQAAERGHTLLDEIRILVIHGLLHLLGFDHEISDEAEQEMEEEEELLLKNLGWKGKGLIQSAYDIQKTTTVQPEKSDDRKEGDGLRLYKPKFSYIFCDMDGTLLNSKSQISEANAKALKEALLRGLKVVIATGKSRPGAIRILKTADLTGSDGIISESSPGVFVQGLLVYGRQGKEVYRGNLDRDVCRETCLYSLEHRIPLIAFSQDRCLTLFDHPLVDSLHTIYNEPKAEIISSVDQLIAEADIQKVIFMDTTEGVSSVIRPYWSEATGDRANVVQAQSDMLEIVPPGTSKGNGVKMLLNHLGVSPDEIMAIGDGENDIEMLQLASLGVALSNGAEKTKAVADVIGVSNDQDGVADAIYRYAF
;
A
#
# COMPACT_ATOMS: atom_id res chain seq x y z
N MET A 1 -52.83 -1.13 31.31
CA MET A 1 -54.09 -1.86 31.08
C MET A 1 -53.91 -2.68 29.81
N LEU A 2 -53.87 -4.02 29.94
CA LEU A 2 -54.13 -5.08 28.95
C LEU A 2 -53.32 -5.05 27.62
N SER A 3 -52.27 -5.85 27.40
CA SER A 3 -52.16 -7.32 27.22
C SER A 3 -52.66 -7.88 25.87
N ARG A 4 -51.82 -8.77 25.27
CA ARG A 4 -52.08 -9.90 24.33
C ARG A 4 -51.53 -9.71 22.91
N VAL A 5 -50.43 -10.38 22.53
CA VAL A 5 -50.26 -11.80 22.10
C VAL A 5 -50.57 -12.01 20.61
N CYS A 6 -49.62 -12.65 19.91
CA CYS A 6 -49.59 -13.07 18.49
C CYS A 6 -50.88 -13.71 17.92
N PRO A 7 -50.93 -13.90 16.58
CA PRO A 7 -50.64 -15.25 16.09
C PRO A 7 -49.90 -15.34 14.74
N THR A 8 -49.11 -16.40 14.62
CA THR A 8 -48.64 -17.08 13.40
C THR A 8 -49.79 -17.59 12.51
N LEU A 9 -49.66 -17.52 11.17
CA LEU A 9 -49.81 -18.63 10.18
C LEU A 9 -50.08 -18.17 8.72
N ARG A 10 -49.21 -18.65 7.81
CA ARG A 10 -49.42 -19.14 6.42
C ARG A 10 -50.56 -18.57 5.54
N TYR A 11 -50.22 -18.15 4.31
CA TYR A 11 -50.88 -18.64 3.09
C TYR A 11 -50.07 -18.38 1.80
N ASN A 12 -49.85 -19.45 1.02
CA ASN A 12 -49.42 -19.45 -0.38
C ASN A 12 -50.50 -18.84 -1.30
N ARG A 13 -50.12 -18.07 -2.33
CA ARG A 13 -50.88 -18.01 -3.59
C ARG A 13 -50.00 -17.56 -4.79
N ILE A 14 -49.91 -18.48 -5.74
CA ILE A 14 -49.37 -18.40 -7.11
C ILE A 14 -50.21 -17.44 -7.96
N TRP A 15 -49.63 -16.58 -8.82
CA TRP A 15 -50.21 -16.19 -10.13
C TRP A 15 -49.13 -15.79 -11.17
N SER A 16 -49.03 -16.63 -12.20
CA SER A 16 -48.79 -16.43 -13.65
C SER A 16 -47.76 -15.44 -14.24
N ALA A 17 -46.99 -16.00 -15.17
CA ALA A 17 -46.09 -15.40 -16.15
C ALA A 17 -46.75 -14.50 -17.21
N HIS A 18 -45.98 -13.52 -17.71
CA HIS A 18 -46.03 -13.10 -19.12
C HIS A 18 -44.64 -12.69 -19.62
N ALA A 19 -44.23 -13.33 -20.72
CA ALA A 19 -43.01 -13.08 -21.48
C ALA A 19 -43.27 -12.02 -22.56
N ARG A 20 -42.26 -11.20 -22.88
CA ARG A 20 -42.12 -10.53 -24.18
C ARG A 20 -40.64 -10.40 -24.60
N GLU A 21 -40.30 -11.21 -25.58
CA GLU A 21 -39.46 -11.02 -26.79
C GLU A 21 -38.22 -10.11 -26.84
N MET A 22 -37.19 -10.67 -27.49
CA MET A 22 -35.92 -10.08 -27.99
C MET A 22 -36.12 -9.08 -29.15
N PRO A 23 -35.04 -8.47 -29.70
CA PRO A 23 -34.34 -9.10 -30.84
C PRO A 23 -32.80 -8.98 -30.91
N ARG A 24 -32.25 -9.85 -31.76
CA ARG A 24 -30.86 -10.17 -32.15
C ARG A 24 -30.15 -9.10 -33.00
N ALA A 25 -28.81 -9.23 -33.12
CA ALA A 25 -28.00 -9.48 -34.35
C ALA A 25 -26.54 -8.94 -34.13
N THR A 26 -25.41 -9.37 -34.72
CA THR A 26 -25.05 -10.25 -35.85
C THR A 26 -23.58 -10.69 -35.68
N LEU A 27 -23.20 -11.88 -36.19
CA LEU A 27 -21.82 -12.38 -36.28
C LEU A 27 -21.45 -12.56 -37.76
N LEU A 28 -20.22 -12.26 -38.17
CA LEU A 28 -19.70 -12.48 -39.52
C LEU A 28 -18.35 -13.20 -39.49
N LEU A 29 -18.26 -14.22 -40.35
CA LEU A 29 -17.23 -15.24 -40.53
C LEU A 29 -15.97 -14.73 -41.25
N LEU A 30 -14.87 -15.49 -41.18
CA LEU A 30 -14.22 -16.19 -42.33
C LEU A 30 -12.95 -16.97 -41.91
N GLN A 31 -12.85 -18.24 -42.34
CA GLN A 31 -11.60 -19.04 -42.40
C GLN A 31 -10.90 -18.83 -43.77
N PRO A 32 -9.71 -19.41 -44.10
CA PRO A 32 -9.59 -20.87 -44.43
C PRO A 32 -8.18 -21.55 -44.25
N ASN A 33 -8.18 -22.88 -44.01
CA ASN A 33 -7.44 -24.00 -44.68
C ASN A 33 -5.89 -23.94 -44.96
N PHE A 34 -5.06 -25.00 -45.08
CA PHE A 34 -5.15 -26.48 -45.21
C PHE A 34 -3.72 -27.12 -45.19
N PHE A 35 -3.63 -28.44 -44.91
CA PHE A 35 -2.73 -29.50 -45.43
C PHE A 35 -1.42 -30.01 -44.75
N HIS A 36 -1.27 -31.34 -44.92
CA HIS A 36 -0.49 -32.40 -44.27
C HIS A 36 1.04 -32.46 -44.51
N SER A 37 1.79 -33.08 -43.57
CA SER A 37 2.45 -34.40 -43.73
C SER A 37 3.48 -34.70 -42.60
N SER A 38 3.65 -35.98 -42.29
CA SER A 38 4.59 -36.57 -41.31
C SER A 38 5.41 -37.65 -42.04
N PRO A 39 6.66 -38.05 -41.65
CA PRO A 39 6.87 -38.84 -40.41
C PRO A 39 8.27 -38.79 -39.71
N LYS A 40 8.27 -39.25 -38.44
CA LYS A 40 9.32 -39.93 -37.64
C LYS A 40 10.65 -39.21 -37.33
N THR A 41 10.88 -38.87 -36.05
CA THR A 41 11.85 -39.57 -35.15
C THR A 41 11.79 -39.08 -33.69
N ALA A 42 11.87 -40.07 -32.79
CA ALA A 42 12.22 -40.14 -31.36
C ALA A 42 12.38 -38.88 -30.45
N LEU A 43 11.65 -38.99 -29.32
CA LEU A 43 12.00 -38.67 -27.92
C LEU A 43 12.49 -37.25 -27.54
N VAL A 44 11.66 -36.55 -26.76
CA VAL A 44 11.86 -36.07 -25.37
C VAL A 44 10.93 -34.86 -25.19
N ASN A 45 9.83 -35.02 -24.45
CA ASN A 45 8.90 -33.92 -24.16
C ASN A 45 9.50 -32.97 -23.10
N ARG A 46 10.02 -31.83 -23.58
CA ARG A 46 9.88 -30.51 -22.95
C ARG A 46 8.87 -29.71 -23.80
N LEU A 47 7.89 -29.09 -23.16
CA LEU A 47 7.08 -27.95 -23.64
C LEU A 47 6.76 -27.18 -22.35
N ASP A 48 7.32 -25.99 -22.09
CA ASP A 48 7.12 -24.70 -22.78
C ASP A 48 5.67 -24.47 -23.20
N VAL A 49 4.97 -23.77 -22.29
CA VAL A 49 3.66 -23.15 -22.48
C VAL A 49 3.92 -21.71 -22.91
N THR A 50 3.54 -21.37 -24.13
CA THR A 50 3.38 -19.99 -24.57
C THR A 50 1.99 -19.47 -24.20
N SER A 51 1.99 -18.17 -23.92
CA SER A 51 0.91 -17.28 -23.53
C SER A 51 -0.32 -17.26 -24.43
N SER A 52 -1.52 -17.25 -23.82
CA SER A 52 -2.58 -16.25 -24.10
C SER A 52 -3.71 -16.36 -23.07
N GLU A 53 -4.29 -15.20 -22.71
CA GLU A 53 -5.58 -15.00 -22.02
C GLU A 53 -5.58 -15.08 -20.48
N PHE A 54 -5.20 -13.97 -19.84
CA PHE A 54 -5.71 -13.59 -18.52
C PHE A 54 -6.62 -12.36 -18.66
N SER A 55 -7.93 -12.59 -18.56
CA SER A 55 -8.94 -11.60 -18.22
C SER A 55 -10.08 -12.34 -17.53
N SER A 56 -10.65 -11.72 -16.50
CA SER A 56 -11.76 -12.16 -15.64
C SER A 56 -11.40 -13.04 -14.42
N MET A 57 -10.92 -12.40 -13.35
CA MET A 57 -11.17 -12.83 -11.97
C MET A 57 -11.45 -11.62 -11.08
N PHE A 58 -12.60 -10.97 -11.30
CA PHE A 58 -13.23 -10.11 -10.29
C PHE A 58 -14.75 -10.26 -10.41
N ARG A 59 -15.29 -11.17 -9.59
CA ARG A 59 -16.68 -11.20 -9.09
C ARG A 59 -16.76 -12.28 -8.02
N ARG A 60 -16.54 -11.91 -6.76
CA ARG A 60 -17.13 -12.63 -5.63
C ARG A 60 -18.33 -11.80 -5.17
N SER A 61 -19.52 -12.39 -5.27
CA SER A 61 -20.80 -11.77 -4.94
C SER A 61 -21.13 -11.92 -3.45
N PHE A 62 -21.58 -10.83 -2.84
CA PHE A 62 -21.96 -10.66 -1.43
C PHE A 62 -22.98 -11.71 -0.94
N HIS A 63 -22.87 -12.16 0.32
CA HIS A 63 -23.62 -13.30 0.85
C HIS A 63 -25.14 -13.03 1.02
N ALA A 64 -25.53 -11.80 1.39
CA ALA A 64 -26.93 -11.42 1.59
C ALA A 64 -27.78 -11.31 0.31
N LEU A 65 -27.18 -11.22 -0.88
CA LEU A 65 -27.91 -11.13 -2.15
C LEU A 65 -28.42 -12.48 -2.68
N ARG A 66 -28.26 -13.56 -1.91
CA ARG A 66 -28.63 -14.92 -2.32
C ARG A 66 -30.02 -15.31 -1.85
N SER A 67 -31.04 -14.58 -2.29
CA SER A 67 -32.43 -15.04 -2.22
C SER A 67 -33.09 -14.85 -3.58
N THR A 68 -33.17 -15.95 -4.34
CA THR A 68 -34.34 -16.40 -5.13
C THR A 68 -33.94 -17.44 -6.19
N VAL A 69 -34.77 -18.49 -6.27
CA VAL A 69 -34.89 -19.51 -7.32
C VAL A 69 -33.78 -20.59 -7.39
N GLY A 70 -33.97 -21.66 -6.62
CA GLY A 70 -33.32 -22.96 -6.81
C GLY A 70 -34.35 -24.05 -7.13
N ASP A 71 -34.56 -24.33 -8.41
CA ASP A 71 -35.40 -25.40 -8.92
C ASP A 71 -34.73 -26.77 -8.71
N TRP A 72 -35.47 -27.72 -8.14
CA TRP A 72 -34.96 -29.04 -7.78
C TRP A 72 -34.94 -29.96 -9.00
N ARG A 73 -33.76 -30.42 -9.42
CA ARG A 73 -33.65 -31.64 -10.23
C ARG A 73 -32.66 -32.64 -9.64
N LYS A 74 -33.24 -33.70 -9.07
CA LYS A 74 -32.60 -34.95 -8.66
C LYS A 74 -32.02 -35.69 -9.87
N LEU A 75 -30.79 -36.19 -9.75
CA LEU A 75 -30.29 -37.34 -10.52
C LEU A 75 -29.36 -38.21 -9.64
N PRO A 76 -29.22 -39.52 -9.93
CA PRO A 76 -29.18 -40.58 -8.91
C PRO A 76 -27.78 -41.15 -8.58
N LYS A 77 -27.67 -41.78 -7.40
CA LYS A 77 -26.52 -42.58 -6.94
C LYS A 77 -26.44 -43.94 -7.66
N PRO A 78 -25.24 -44.45 -7.97
CA PRO A 78 -25.04 -45.88 -8.24
C PRO A 78 -24.65 -46.66 -6.96
N PRO A 79 -24.95 -47.97 -6.89
CA PRO A 79 -24.85 -48.78 -5.66
C PRO A 79 -23.44 -49.35 -5.44
N GLY A 80 -23.17 -49.68 -4.18
CA GLY A 80 -21.85 -50.04 -3.70
C GLY A 80 -21.37 -51.47 -3.98
N GLN A 81 -20.15 -51.71 -3.52
CA GLN A 81 -19.66 -53.05 -3.18
C GLN A 81 -18.84 -52.97 -1.90
N VAL A 82 -19.31 -53.74 -0.92
CA VAL A 82 -18.65 -54.04 0.35
C VAL A 82 -17.74 -55.24 0.10
N PHE A 83 -16.48 -55.17 0.54
CA PHE A 83 -15.69 -56.37 0.82
C PHE A 83 -15.03 -56.22 2.19
N ALA A 84 -15.20 -57.29 2.98
CA ALA A 84 -14.86 -57.38 4.39
C ALA A 84 -13.39 -57.74 4.63
N GLU A 85 -12.89 -57.17 5.73
CA GLU A 85 -11.91 -57.64 6.71
C GLU A 85 -10.80 -58.64 6.30
N ARG A 86 -9.55 -58.17 6.44
CA ARG A 86 -8.53 -58.90 7.21
C ARG A 86 -7.75 -57.94 8.12
N ARG A 87 -7.84 -58.20 9.42
CA ARG A 87 -7.11 -57.55 10.52
C ARG A 87 -5.63 -57.96 10.49
N GLU A 88 -4.72 -56.99 10.53
CA GLU A 88 -3.41 -57.16 11.15
C GLU A 88 -3.06 -55.95 12.02
N TYR A 89 -2.63 -56.25 13.24
CA TYR A 89 -2.31 -55.32 14.31
C TYR A 89 -1.08 -54.45 13.95
N ARG A 90 -1.24 -53.12 13.91
CA ARG A 90 -0.13 -52.17 14.03
C ARG A 90 -0.35 -51.20 15.19
N LYS A 91 0.47 -51.45 16.21
CA LYS A 91 0.91 -50.59 17.34
C LYS A 91 0.27 -49.20 17.41
N ILE A 92 -0.42 -48.98 18.53
CA ILE A 92 -0.84 -47.68 19.06
C ILE A 92 0.38 -46.75 19.09
N ARG A 93 0.51 -45.87 18.10
CA ARG A 93 1.29 -44.63 18.24
C ARG A 93 0.46 -43.72 19.12
N ARG A 94 0.99 -43.38 20.29
CA ARG A 94 0.48 -42.26 21.10
C ARG A 94 0.29 -41.07 20.14
N ARG A 95 -0.96 -40.58 20.02
CA ARG A 95 -1.23 -39.33 19.30
C ARG A 95 -0.33 -38.27 19.96
N ALA A 96 0.55 -37.69 19.17
CA ALA A 96 1.16 -36.42 19.53
C ALA A 96 0.01 -35.44 19.90
N PRO A 97 0.17 -34.58 20.89
CA PRO A 97 -0.83 -33.56 21.17
C PRO A 97 -1.13 -32.83 19.85
N LYS A 98 -2.42 -32.69 19.50
CA LYS A 98 -2.82 -31.85 18.37
C LYS A 98 -2.12 -30.51 18.59
N LYS A 99 -1.27 -30.08 17.65
CA LYS A 99 -0.85 -28.67 17.57
C LYS A 99 -2.15 -27.85 17.66
N LYS A 100 -2.21 -26.88 18.57
CA LYS A 100 -3.29 -25.87 18.54
C LYS A 100 -3.30 -25.31 17.12
N GLN A 101 -4.36 -25.62 16.38
CA GLN A 101 -4.62 -25.03 15.08
C GLN A 101 -4.94 -23.56 15.39
N GLU A 102 -4.14 -22.62 14.89
CA GLU A 102 -4.42 -21.20 15.05
C GLU A 102 -5.70 -20.87 14.28
N LEU A 103 -6.60 -20.12 14.91
CA LEU A 103 -7.87 -19.70 14.33
C LEU A 103 -7.59 -18.70 13.19
N GLU A 104 -8.07 -18.97 11.99
CA GLU A 104 -7.93 -18.06 10.84
C GLU A 104 -9.08 -17.04 10.82
N LEU A 105 -8.75 -15.74 10.74
CA LEU A 105 -9.75 -14.67 10.60
C LEU A 105 -9.80 -14.21 9.14
N SER A 106 -10.95 -14.37 8.51
CA SER A 106 -11.22 -13.99 7.12
C SER A 106 -12.15 -12.79 7.12
N VAL A 107 -11.63 -11.63 6.69
CA VAL A 107 -12.41 -10.38 6.63
C VAL A 107 -12.51 -9.90 5.20
N SER A 108 -13.73 -9.59 4.77
CA SER A 108 -14.01 -8.98 3.46
C SER A 108 -14.48 -7.54 3.63
N ILE A 109 -13.75 -6.58 3.06
CA ILE A 109 -14.18 -5.17 3.03
C ILE A 109 -14.65 -4.83 1.62
N CYS A 110 -15.88 -4.30 1.51
CA CYS A 110 -16.55 -3.97 0.26
C CYS A 110 -17.01 -2.50 0.27
N ILE A 111 -17.00 -1.87 -0.90
CA ILE A 111 -17.57 -0.55 -1.14
C ILE A 111 -18.73 -0.75 -2.14
N GLU A 112 -19.89 -0.17 -1.83
CA GLU A 112 -21.07 -0.25 -2.68
C GLU A 112 -20.88 0.56 -3.98
N GLU A 113 -21.43 0.06 -5.10
CA GLU A 113 -21.17 0.59 -6.46
C GLU A 113 -21.70 2.01 -6.69
N GLN A 114 -22.77 2.42 -5.99
CA GLN A 114 -23.38 3.75 -6.10
C GLN A 114 -22.78 4.75 -5.11
N LEU A 115 -21.84 4.32 -4.28
CA LEU A 115 -21.04 5.24 -3.46
C LEU A 115 -20.15 6.07 -4.39
N PRO A 116 -20.05 7.40 -4.19
CA PRO A 116 -19.11 8.22 -4.94
C PRO A 116 -17.69 7.65 -4.88
N ASP A 117 -16.97 7.72 -6.01
CA ASP A 117 -15.56 7.32 -6.09
C ASP A 117 -14.69 8.34 -5.33
N ASP A 118 -14.70 8.21 -4.00
CA ASP A 118 -14.09 9.11 -3.06
C ASP A 118 -12.87 8.45 -2.41
N LEU A 119 -11.75 9.17 -2.49
CA LEU A 119 -10.44 8.73 -2.05
C LEU A 119 -10.35 8.54 -0.53
N GLU A 120 -11.07 9.36 0.26
CA GLU A 120 -11.15 9.19 1.71
C GLU A 120 -11.81 7.85 2.05
N ILE A 121 -12.87 7.48 1.32
CA ILE A 121 -13.60 6.23 1.56
C ILE A 121 -12.77 5.01 1.15
N GLN A 122 -12.07 5.09 0.02
CA GLN A 122 -11.14 4.02 -0.40
C GLN A 122 -10.04 3.79 0.66
N ASN A 123 -9.45 4.86 1.18
CA ASN A 123 -8.43 4.78 2.24
C ASN A 123 -8.99 4.15 3.53
N ILE A 124 -10.20 4.52 3.91
CA ILE A 124 -10.88 3.93 5.07
C ILE A 124 -11.08 2.43 4.85
N ALA A 125 -11.54 2.01 3.66
CA ALA A 125 -11.71 0.59 3.34
C ALA A 125 -10.40 -0.20 3.45
N GLU A 126 -9.27 0.37 2.99
CA GLU A 126 -7.94 -0.25 3.16
C GLU A 126 -7.55 -0.37 4.64
N MET A 127 -7.76 0.69 5.44
CA MET A 127 -7.48 0.66 6.88
C MET A 127 -8.32 -0.40 7.62
N LEU A 128 -9.58 -0.58 7.21
CA LEU A 128 -10.46 -1.58 7.80
C LEU A 128 -9.96 -3.02 7.57
N ARG A 129 -9.22 -3.31 6.50
CA ARG A 129 -8.65 -4.65 6.27
C ARG A 129 -7.67 -5.08 7.36
N LEU A 130 -7.02 -4.13 8.04
CA LEU A 130 -6.18 -4.39 9.21
C LEU A 130 -6.94 -4.18 10.52
N ASN A 131 -7.77 -3.13 10.60
CA ASN A 131 -8.46 -2.75 11.83
C ASN A 131 -9.50 -3.79 12.27
N VAL A 132 -10.25 -4.36 11.34
CA VAL A 132 -11.32 -5.33 11.65
C VAL A 132 -10.75 -6.64 12.21
N PRO A 133 -9.75 -7.31 11.61
CA PRO A 133 -9.12 -8.49 12.23
C PRO A 133 -8.52 -8.23 13.61
N MET A 134 -7.94 -7.04 13.85
CA MET A 134 -7.43 -6.66 15.17
C MET A 134 -8.55 -6.54 16.20
N ALA A 135 -9.64 -5.86 15.85
CA ALA A 135 -10.82 -5.72 16.69
C ALA A 135 -11.45 -7.08 17.01
N MET A 136 -11.61 -7.94 15.99
CA MET A 136 -12.07 -9.33 16.16
C MET A 136 -11.18 -10.09 17.15
N THR A 137 -9.86 -10.06 16.96
CA THR A 137 -8.90 -10.77 17.82
C THR A 137 -9.05 -10.35 19.29
N LEU A 138 -9.15 -9.05 19.56
CA LEU A 138 -9.31 -8.53 20.92
C LEU A 138 -10.68 -8.87 21.51
N ALA A 139 -11.76 -8.67 20.76
CA ALA A 139 -13.12 -9.02 21.20
C ALA A 139 -13.22 -10.50 21.57
N PHE A 140 -12.63 -11.38 20.76
CA PHE A 140 -12.62 -12.83 21.01
C PHE A 140 -11.78 -13.24 22.22
N ASN A 141 -10.67 -12.56 22.47
CA ASN A 141 -9.89 -12.82 23.68
C ASN A 141 -10.67 -12.42 24.93
N GLY A 142 -11.48 -11.35 24.87
CA GLY A 142 -12.37 -10.93 25.94
C GLY A 142 -13.46 -11.97 26.28
N LEU A 143 -13.94 -12.74 25.30
CA LEU A 143 -15.00 -13.72 25.50
C LEU A 143 -14.66 -14.86 26.46
N LYS A 144 -13.39 -15.28 26.55
CA LYS A 144 -13.00 -16.48 27.33
C LYS A 144 -13.03 -16.26 28.84
N ASP A 145 -12.89 -15.01 29.28
CA ASP A 145 -12.82 -14.63 30.68
C ASP A 145 -14.06 -13.81 31.13
N SER A 146 -15.03 -13.65 30.24
CA SER A 146 -16.15 -12.74 30.48
C SER A 146 -17.25 -13.31 31.37
N LYS A 147 -17.97 -12.40 32.04
CA LYS A 147 -19.08 -12.69 32.96
C LYS A 147 -20.35 -11.91 32.59
N TYR A 148 -20.55 -11.61 31.30
CA TYR A 148 -21.74 -10.90 30.82
C TYR A 148 -22.99 -11.72 31.12
N LYS A 149 -23.98 -11.11 31.76
CA LYS A 149 -25.20 -11.82 32.18
C LYS A 149 -26.34 -11.68 31.19
N THR A 150 -26.32 -10.61 30.39
CA THR A 150 -27.42 -10.22 29.49
C THR A 150 -27.12 -10.54 28.02
N ARG A 151 -25.86 -10.85 27.69
CA ARG A 151 -25.44 -11.28 26.36
C ARG A 151 -26.07 -12.60 25.94
N GLU A 152 -26.59 -12.68 24.72
CA GLU A 152 -26.98 -13.95 24.11
C GLU A 152 -25.73 -14.79 23.79
N ALA A 153 -25.68 -16.00 24.35
CA ALA A 153 -24.50 -16.87 24.31
C ALA A 153 -24.38 -17.68 23.00
N ASP A 154 -24.73 -17.08 21.87
CA ASP A 154 -24.65 -17.77 20.58
C ASP A 154 -23.20 -18.14 20.21
N ILE A 155 -22.23 -17.29 20.60
CA ILE A 155 -20.79 -17.54 20.42
C ILE A 155 -20.08 -17.43 21.79
N GLU A 156 -19.95 -18.55 22.51
CA GLU A 156 -19.25 -18.63 23.81
C GLU A 156 -17.74 -18.90 23.67
N ASP A 157 -17.32 -19.73 22.71
CA ASP A 157 -15.92 -20.08 22.48
C ASP A 157 -15.67 -20.36 20.98
N LEU A 158 -14.48 -19.99 20.52
CA LEU A 158 -14.00 -20.23 19.17
C LEU A 158 -13.18 -21.51 19.03
N GLY A 159 -12.95 -22.24 20.13
CA GLY A 159 -12.19 -23.49 20.17
C GLY A 159 -12.72 -24.64 19.30
N GLY A 160 -13.86 -24.46 18.64
CA GLY A 160 -14.46 -25.39 17.68
C GLY A 160 -14.32 -25.01 16.20
N TYR A 161 -13.85 -23.80 15.89
CA TYR A 161 -13.77 -23.29 14.51
C TYR A 161 -12.32 -23.26 14.02
N GLU A 162 -12.13 -23.54 12.73
CA GLU A 162 -10.87 -23.37 12.00
C GLU A 162 -10.78 -21.96 11.39
N THR A 163 -11.91 -21.42 10.92
CA THR A 163 -11.99 -20.09 10.28
C THR A 163 -13.19 -19.29 10.80
N VAL A 164 -13.04 -17.97 10.95
CA VAL A 164 -14.15 -17.04 11.23
C VAL A 164 -14.25 -16.03 10.10
N GLU A 165 -15.45 -15.87 9.53
CA GLU A 165 -15.73 -14.98 8.39
C GLU A 165 -16.60 -13.79 8.82
N LEU A 166 -16.16 -12.58 8.46
CA LEU A 166 -16.88 -11.32 8.67
C LEU A 166 -16.79 -10.45 7.41
N SER A 167 -17.92 -9.89 6.95
CA SER A 167 -17.92 -8.89 5.89
C SER A 167 -18.25 -7.51 6.44
N VAL A 168 -17.61 -6.48 5.92
CA VAL A 168 -17.95 -5.07 6.17
C VAL A 168 -18.21 -4.39 4.83
N MET A 169 -19.35 -3.71 4.71
CA MET A 169 -19.76 -2.98 3.52
C MET A 169 -19.95 -1.49 3.84
N LEU A 170 -19.22 -0.64 3.12
CA LEU A 170 -19.41 0.80 3.12
C LEU A 170 -20.41 1.18 2.03
N CYS A 171 -21.46 1.90 2.39
CA CYS A 171 -22.56 2.26 1.48
C CYS A 171 -23.09 3.69 1.72
N ASN A 172 -23.96 4.18 0.83
CA ASN A 172 -24.64 5.47 0.99
C ASN A 172 -25.94 5.30 1.81
N ASP A 173 -26.56 6.42 2.18
CA ASP A 173 -27.80 6.44 2.95
C ASP A 173 -28.96 5.75 2.22
N ASP A 174 -29.05 5.93 0.89
CA ASP A 174 -30.11 5.34 0.07
C ASP A 174 -30.07 3.81 0.09
N PHE A 175 -28.88 3.22 0.07
CA PHE A 175 -28.68 1.79 0.12
C PHE A 175 -29.00 1.23 1.51
N ILE A 176 -28.47 1.83 2.57
CA ILE A 176 -28.74 1.34 3.93
C ILE A 176 -30.21 1.55 4.34
N CYS A 177 -30.86 2.61 3.88
CA CYS A 177 -32.28 2.87 4.14
C CYS A 177 -33.18 1.78 3.54
N LYS A 178 -32.88 1.34 2.31
CA LYS A 178 -33.58 0.20 1.68
C LYS A 178 -33.38 -1.09 2.49
N LEU A 179 -32.15 -1.37 2.91
CA LEU A 179 -31.85 -2.53 3.75
C LEU A 179 -32.55 -2.45 5.11
N ASN A 180 -32.56 -1.28 5.74
CA ASN A 180 -33.21 -1.06 7.04
C ASN A 180 -34.73 -1.29 6.94
N LYS A 181 -35.34 -0.83 5.84
CA LYS A 181 -36.75 -1.10 5.56
C LYS A 181 -37.04 -2.58 5.32
N GLU A 182 -36.17 -3.26 4.59
CA GLU A 182 -36.35 -4.69 4.27
C GLU A 182 -36.15 -5.60 5.50
N TRP A 183 -35.17 -5.30 6.35
CA TRP A 183 -34.79 -6.13 7.49
C TRP A 183 -35.50 -5.77 8.79
N ARG A 184 -35.63 -4.46 9.09
CA ARG A 184 -36.22 -3.95 10.34
C ARG A 184 -37.61 -3.32 10.14
N GLY A 185 -38.04 -3.09 8.90
CA GLY A 185 -39.29 -2.38 8.62
C GLY A 185 -39.20 -0.86 8.82
N GLU A 186 -37.98 -0.33 8.97
CA GLU A 186 -37.73 1.08 9.26
C GLU A 186 -37.31 1.85 7.99
N ASP A 187 -38.11 2.83 7.58
CA ASP A 187 -37.93 3.57 6.32
C ASP A 187 -37.07 4.83 6.49
N HIS A 188 -35.88 4.67 7.06
CA HIS A 188 -34.88 5.73 7.21
C HIS A 188 -33.45 5.16 7.22
N ALA A 189 -32.47 5.99 6.87
CA ALA A 189 -31.06 5.61 6.95
C ALA A 189 -30.63 5.48 8.43
N THR A 190 -29.92 4.40 8.73
CA THR A 190 -29.27 4.15 10.02
C THR A 190 -27.74 4.24 9.82
N ASP A 191 -26.98 4.25 10.90
CA ASP A 191 -25.52 4.33 10.87
C ASP A 191 -24.87 2.98 10.57
N VAL A 192 -25.29 1.92 11.27
CA VAL A 192 -24.80 0.55 11.08
C VAL A 192 -25.90 -0.50 11.21
N LEU A 193 -25.88 -1.50 10.34
CA LEU A 193 -26.68 -2.73 10.45
C LEU A 193 -25.76 -3.93 10.67
N SER A 194 -26.06 -4.72 11.69
CA SER A 194 -25.32 -5.94 12.06
C SER A 194 -26.19 -7.16 11.77
N MET A 195 -25.87 -7.88 10.69
CA MET A 195 -26.66 -9.02 10.21
C MET A 195 -25.98 -10.33 10.56
N SER A 196 -26.31 -10.92 11.71
CA SER A 196 -25.78 -12.22 12.12
C SER A 196 -26.20 -13.32 11.15
N GLN A 197 -25.22 -14.13 10.72
CA GLN A 197 -25.45 -15.33 9.89
C GLN A 197 -25.09 -16.61 10.66
N HIS A 198 -24.83 -16.49 11.96
CA HIS A 198 -24.52 -17.64 12.78
C HIS A 198 -25.75 -18.53 12.93
N VAL A 199 -25.59 -19.83 12.63
CA VAL A 199 -26.64 -20.83 12.84
C VAL A 199 -26.10 -21.87 13.84
N PRO A 200 -26.46 -21.77 15.13
CA PRO A 200 -25.92 -22.62 16.20
C PRO A 200 -26.06 -24.13 15.96
N GLU A 201 -27.08 -24.54 15.20
CA GLU A 201 -27.41 -25.94 14.93
C GLU A 201 -26.44 -26.60 13.91
N LEU A 202 -25.65 -25.82 13.16
CA LEU A 202 -24.75 -26.28 12.11
C LEU A 202 -23.30 -26.38 12.61
N LYS A 203 -22.81 -27.60 12.82
CA LYS A 203 -21.42 -27.88 13.20
C LYS A 203 -20.46 -27.82 12.00
N LEU A 204 -20.22 -26.63 11.48
CA LEU A 204 -19.23 -26.38 10.44
C LEU A 204 -17.88 -25.96 11.07
N PRO A 205 -16.74 -26.27 10.42
CA PRO A 205 -15.44 -25.76 10.85
C PRO A 205 -15.25 -24.27 10.57
N VAL A 206 -16.20 -23.61 9.90
CA VAL A 206 -16.19 -22.17 9.60
C VAL A 206 -17.33 -21.50 10.35
N LEU A 207 -17.03 -20.45 11.10
CA LEU A 207 -18.01 -19.56 11.73
C LEU A 207 -18.30 -18.38 10.79
N MET A 208 -19.49 -18.36 10.19
CA MET A 208 -19.98 -17.19 9.45
C MET A 208 -20.59 -16.22 10.46
N MET A 209 -19.84 -15.19 10.85
CA MET A 209 -20.26 -14.25 11.87
C MET A 209 -21.40 -13.37 11.35
N GLY A 210 -21.25 -12.81 10.15
CA GLY A 210 -22.28 -11.99 9.53
C GLY A 210 -21.72 -10.86 8.68
N ASP A 211 -22.60 -9.90 8.39
CA ASP A 211 -22.29 -8.71 7.62
C ASP A 211 -22.50 -7.46 8.48
N LEU A 212 -21.55 -6.52 8.45
CA LEU A 212 -21.70 -5.15 8.94
C LEU A 212 -21.91 -4.23 7.75
N VAL A 213 -23.01 -3.49 7.73
CA VAL A 213 -23.30 -2.50 6.69
C VAL A 213 -23.29 -1.13 7.31
N ILE A 214 -22.37 -0.26 6.87
CA ILE A 214 -22.14 1.06 7.45
C ILE A 214 -22.45 2.13 6.42
N SER A 215 -23.29 3.11 6.77
CA SER A 215 -23.49 4.30 5.93
C SER A 215 -22.36 5.29 6.15
N VAL A 216 -21.62 5.58 5.08
CA VAL A 216 -20.54 6.57 5.12
C VAL A 216 -21.06 7.99 5.28
N GLU A 217 -22.21 8.30 4.66
CA GLU A 217 -22.83 9.62 4.74
C GLU A 217 -23.37 9.92 6.14
N THR A 218 -23.97 8.91 6.79
CA THR A 218 -24.40 9.02 8.19
C THR A 218 -23.20 9.12 9.13
N ALA A 219 -22.19 8.26 8.96
CA ALA A 219 -20.96 8.33 9.74
C ALA A 219 -20.26 9.70 9.59
N ALA A 220 -20.25 10.30 8.41
CA ALA A 220 -19.67 11.63 8.19
C ALA A 220 -20.40 12.73 8.97
N ARG A 221 -21.74 12.66 9.04
CA ARG A 221 -22.54 13.60 9.86
C ARG A 221 -22.26 13.42 11.34
N GLN A 222 -22.28 12.18 11.83
CA GLN A 222 -21.97 11.87 13.23
C GLN A 222 -20.55 12.29 13.59
N ALA A 223 -19.59 12.08 12.69
CA ALA A 223 -18.21 12.49 12.90
C ALA A 223 -18.06 14.00 13.09
N ALA A 224 -18.76 14.78 12.25
CA ALA A 224 -18.81 16.23 12.34
C ALA A 224 -19.48 16.72 13.63
N GLU A 225 -20.60 16.08 14.04
CA GLU A 225 -21.31 16.41 15.28
C GLU A 225 -20.49 16.14 16.53
N ARG A 226 -19.70 15.05 16.53
CA ARG A 226 -18.90 14.57 17.66
C ARG A 226 -17.47 15.12 17.67
N GLY A 227 -17.05 15.79 16.60
CA GLY A 227 -15.75 16.47 16.51
C GLY A 227 -14.55 15.52 16.35
N HIS A 228 -14.72 14.37 15.71
CA HIS A 228 -13.64 13.44 15.35
C HIS A 228 -13.64 13.13 13.84
N THR A 229 -12.74 12.25 13.38
CA THR A 229 -12.62 11.94 11.95
C THR A 229 -13.65 10.91 11.49
N LEU A 230 -13.94 10.86 10.18
CA LEU A 230 -14.80 9.84 9.59
C LEU A 230 -14.27 8.42 9.86
N LEU A 231 -12.95 8.22 9.82
CA LEU A 231 -12.33 6.94 10.16
C LEU A 231 -12.55 6.57 11.64
N ASP A 232 -12.46 7.53 12.56
CA ASP A 232 -12.73 7.30 13.98
C ASP A 232 -14.19 6.89 14.19
N GLU A 233 -15.13 7.57 13.54
CA GLU A 233 -16.56 7.21 13.61
C GLU A 233 -16.82 5.82 13.02
N ILE A 234 -16.27 5.51 11.84
CA ILE A 234 -16.42 4.18 11.23
C ILE A 234 -15.81 3.08 12.11
N ARG A 235 -14.69 3.34 12.80
CA ARG A 235 -14.10 2.42 13.77
C ARG A 235 -15.01 2.16 14.96
N ILE A 236 -15.67 3.20 15.48
CA ILE A 236 -16.67 3.07 16.54
C ILE A 236 -17.84 2.20 16.04
N LEU A 237 -18.38 2.48 14.84
CA LEU A 237 -19.46 1.69 14.24
C LEU A 237 -19.07 0.22 14.00
N VAL A 238 -17.81 -0.06 13.63
CA VAL A 238 -17.30 -1.43 13.50
C VAL A 238 -17.27 -2.15 14.85
N ILE A 239 -16.80 -1.49 15.93
CA ILE A 239 -16.79 -2.10 17.27
C ILE A 239 -18.21 -2.38 17.75
N HIS A 240 -19.09 -1.38 17.64
CA HIS A 240 -20.49 -1.50 18.01
C HIS A 240 -21.18 -2.66 17.26
N GLY A 241 -21.01 -2.70 15.94
CA GLY A 241 -21.58 -3.75 15.11
C GLY A 241 -21.01 -5.13 15.41
N LEU A 242 -19.70 -5.23 15.66
CA LEU A 242 -19.04 -6.47 16.06
C LEU A 242 -19.58 -7.01 17.39
N LEU A 243 -19.83 -6.15 18.37
CA LEU A 243 -20.41 -6.55 19.65
C LEU A 243 -21.84 -7.10 19.47
N HIS A 244 -22.65 -6.47 18.61
CA HIS A 244 -23.94 -7.02 18.23
C HIS A 244 -23.84 -8.42 17.58
N LEU A 245 -22.88 -8.63 16.68
CA LEU A 245 -22.62 -9.96 16.09
C LEU A 245 -22.13 -10.98 17.12
N LEU A 246 -21.60 -10.53 18.25
CA LEU A 246 -21.20 -11.34 19.40
C LEU A 246 -22.33 -11.57 20.41
N GLY A 247 -23.56 -11.13 20.11
CA GLY A 247 -24.74 -11.35 20.96
C GLY A 247 -24.92 -10.32 22.07
N PHE A 248 -24.18 -9.20 22.05
CA PHE A 248 -24.54 -8.06 22.89
C PHE A 248 -25.73 -7.35 22.29
N ASP A 249 -26.68 -6.93 23.14
CA ASP A 249 -27.84 -6.19 22.70
C ASP A 249 -28.22 -5.17 23.78
N HIS A 250 -27.86 -3.91 23.53
CA HIS A 250 -28.12 -2.81 24.42
C HIS A 250 -29.60 -2.42 24.51
N GLU A 251 -30.47 -2.91 23.62
CA GLU A 251 -31.90 -2.57 23.65
C GLU A 251 -32.71 -3.42 24.64
N ILE A 252 -32.11 -4.49 25.21
CA ILE A 252 -32.81 -5.45 26.08
C ILE A 252 -33.09 -4.89 27.49
N SER A 253 -32.12 -4.20 28.09
CA SER A 253 -32.18 -3.68 29.46
C SER A 253 -31.06 -2.68 29.73
N ASP A 254 -31.24 -1.79 30.70
CA ASP A 254 -30.20 -0.86 31.19
C ASP A 254 -28.91 -1.60 31.58
N GLU A 255 -29.02 -2.80 32.18
CA GLU A 255 -27.85 -3.63 32.49
C GLU A 255 -27.12 -4.15 31.25
N ALA A 256 -27.84 -4.43 30.16
CA ALA A 256 -27.25 -4.87 28.89
C ALA A 256 -26.59 -3.71 28.14
N GLU A 257 -27.20 -2.52 28.20
CA GLU A 257 -26.62 -1.28 27.69
C GLU A 257 -25.28 -0.99 28.40
N GLN A 258 -25.24 -1.06 29.73
CA GLN A 258 -24.02 -0.84 30.50
C GLN A 258 -22.93 -1.88 30.19
N GLU A 259 -23.28 -3.17 30.11
CA GLU A 259 -22.32 -4.23 29.77
C GLU A 259 -21.71 -4.02 28.37
N MET A 260 -22.51 -3.62 27.39
CA MET A 260 -22.04 -3.34 26.03
C MET A 260 -21.18 -2.06 25.97
N GLU A 261 -21.57 -1.00 26.70
CA GLU A 261 -20.82 0.26 26.78
C GLU A 261 -19.42 0.04 27.37
N GLU A 262 -19.31 -0.70 28.48
CA GLU A 262 -18.03 -1.02 29.11
C GLU A 262 -17.10 -1.77 28.14
N GLU A 263 -17.65 -2.67 27.31
CA GLU A 263 -16.90 -3.41 26.31
C GLU A 263 -16.51 -2.57 25.09
N GLU A 264 -17.37 -1.68 24.62
CA GLU A 264 -17.02 -0.70 23.59
C GLU A 264 -15.81 0.13 24.01
N GLU A 265 -15.85 0.68 25.22
CA GLU A 265 -14.77 1.49 25.76
C GLU A 265 -13.48 0.69 25.94
N LEU A 266 -13.59 -0.56 26.44
CA LEU A 266 -12.45 -1.44 26.62
C LEU A 266 -11.75 -1.75 25.29
N LEU A 267 -12.53 -2.08 24.25
CA LEU A 267 -11.99 -2.39 22.93
C LEU A 267 -11.36 -1.17 22.27
N LEU A 268 -12.05 -0.03 22.26
CA LEU A 268 -11.52 1.23 21.72
C LEU A 268 -10.20 1.62 22.40
N LYS A 269 -10.15 1.53 23.74
CA LYS A 269 -8.95 1.83 24.54
C LYS A 269 -7.80 0.88 24.25
N ASN A 270 -8.05 -0.43 24.19
CA ASN A 270 -7.01 -1.43 23.93
C ASN A 270 -6.47 -1.36 22.49
N LEU A 271 -7.30 -0.93 21.53
CA LEU A 271 -6.91 -0.67 20.15
C LEU A 271 -6.22 0.68 19.96
N GLY A 272 -6.25 1.56 20.96
CA GLY A 272 -5.76 2.94 20.84
C GLY A 272 -6.58 3.80 19.88
N TRP A 273 -7.84 3.45 19.65
CA TRP A 273 -8.74 4.17 18.74
C TRP A 273 -9.40 5.34 19.47
N LYS A 274 -9.50 6.49 18.78
CA LYS A 274 -10.05 7.72 19.35
C LYS A 274 -11.57 7.70 19.22
N GLY A 275 -12.25 8.16 20.27
CA GLY A 275 -13.70 8.23 20.30
C GLY A 275 -14.28 7.83 21.65
N LYS A 276 -15.58 8.04 21.80
CA LYS A 276 -16.39 7.40 22.84
C LYS A 276 -17.28 6.35 22.18
N GLY A 277 -17.70 5.33 22.92
CA GLY A 277 -18.68 4.36 22.42
C GLY A 277 -19.97 5.04 21.93
N LEU A 278 -20.75 4.36 21.07
CA LEU A 278 -22.01 4.90 20.56
C LEU A 278 -22.99 5.16 21.70
N ILE A 279 -23.03 4.25 22.66
CA ILE A 279 -23.90 4.30 23.84
C ILE A 279 -23.55 5.54 24.69
N GLN A 280 -22.28 5.70 25.04
CA GLN A 280 -21.81 6.85 25.80
C GLN A 280 -22.07 8.18 25.08
N SER A 281 -21.95 8.19 23.75
CA SER A 281 -22.20 9.35 22.91
C SER A 281 -23.69 9.74 22.88
N ALA A 282 -24.60 8.76 22.89
CA ALA A 282 -26.04 9.01 22.98
C ALA A 282 -26.44 9.65 24.32
N TYR A 283 -25.84 9.21 25.43
CA TYR A 283 -26.05 9.80 26.76
C TYR A 283 -25.60 11.27 26.86
N ASP A 284 -24.45 11.60 26.25
CA ASP A 284 -23.93 12.97 26.26
C ASP A 284 -24.82 13.93 25.46
N ILE A 285 -25.41 13.47 24.35
CA ILE A 285 -26.35 14.27 23.54
C ILE A 285 -27.64 14.57 24.32
N GLN A 286 -28.17 13.60 25.07
CA GLN A 286 -29.38 13.77 25.89
C GLN A 286 -29.17 14.77 27.05
N LYS A 287 -27.97 14.80 27.65
CA LYS A 287 -27.59 15.81 28.65
C LYS A 287 -27.42 17.21 28.05
N THR A 288 -26.99 17.29 26.79
CA THR A 288 -26.76 18.57 26.10
C THR A 288 -28.07 19.20 25.60
N THR A 289 -29.13 18.40 25.36
CA THR A 289 -30.45 18.88 24.91
C THR A 289 -31.36 19.43 26.01
N THR A 290 -31.00 19.31 27.29
CA THR A 290 -31.85 19.74 28.43
C THR A 290 -31.51 21.12 29.03
N VAL A 291 -30.63 21.92 28.40
CA VAL A 291 -30.34 23.29 28.88
C VAL A 291 -30.31 24.29 27.71
N GLN A 292 -31.22 25.26 27.74
CA GLN A 292 -31.26 26.50 26.94
C GLN A 292 -31.49 27.69 27.90
N PRO A 293 -31.31 28.99 27.51
CA PRO A 293 -30.55 29.62 26.41
C PRO A 293 -29.79 30.93 26.84
N GLU A 294 -29.27 31.66 25.83
CA GLU A 294 -28.75 33.07 25.79
C GLU A 294 -27.22 33.25 25.96
N LYS A 295 -26.47 34.10 25.23
CA LYS A 295 -26.65 35.07 24.12
C LYS A 295 -25.25 35.53 23.63
N SER A 296 -25.14 35.94 22.35
CA SER A 296 -24.23 36.96 21.70
C SER A 296 -22.82 37.24 22.29
N ASP A 297 -21.72 37.42 21.54
CA ASP A 297 -21.54 38.07 20.25
C ASP A 297 -20.08 37.86 19.74
N ASP A 298 -19.90 38.03 18.43
CA ASP A 298 -18.70 38.40 17.65
C ASP A 298 -17.32 37.65 17.74
N ARG A 299 -17.05 36.93 16.64
CA ARG A 299 -15.84 36.93 15.76
C ARG A 299 -14.44 36.55 16.30
N LYS A 300 -14.04 35.36 15.83
CA LYS A 300 -12.82 35.01 15.07
C LYS A 300 -11.44 35.40 15.63
N GLU A 301 -10.77 34.39 16.17
CA GLU A 301 -9.47 33.84 15.73
C GLU A 301 -9.32 32.53 16.53
N GLY A 302 -9.60 31.34 15.96
CA GLY A 302 -8.70 30.69 15.03
C GLY A 302 -7.87 29.62 15.75
N ASP A 303 -8.49 28.70 16.49
CA ASP A 303 -7.81 27.53 17.04
C ASP A 303 -8.24 26.29 16.25
N GLY A 304 -7.41 25.96 15.27
CA GLY A 304 -7.68 24.92 14.28
C GLY A 304 -7.62 23.53 14.88
N LEU A 305 -8.63 22.74 14.52
CA LEU A 305 -8.67 21.27 14.54
C LEU A 305 -7.26 20.64 14.43
N ARG A 306 -6.82 19.94 15.48
CA ARG A 306 -5.64 19.06 15.40
C ARG A 306 -5.99 17.80 14.59
N LEU A 307 -5.93 17.95 13.27
CA LEU A 307 -5.81 16.90 12.27
C LEU A 307 -4.68 15.93 12.64
N TYR A 308 -4.80 14.64 12.27
CA TYR A 308 -3.67 13.72 12.26
C TYR A 308 -2.50 14.38 11.53
N LYS A 309 -1.45 14.71 12.28
CA LYS A 309 -0.23 15.30 11.71
C LYS A 309 0.71 14.12 11.49
N PRO A 310 1.00 13.72 10.24
CA PRO A 310 1.95 12.66 9.99
C PRO A 310 3.27 13.02 10.70
N LYS A 311 3.92 12.00 11.27
CA LYS A 311 5.17 12.18 12.03
C LYS A 311 6.22 12.93 11.22
N PHE A 312 6.18 12.77 9.90
CA PHE A 312 7.05 13.43 8.93
C PHE A 312 6.22 14.21 7.91
N SER A 313 6.78 15.30 7.41
CA SER A 313 6.27 16.08 6.28
C SER A 313 6.84 15.57 4.94
N TYR A 314 8.04 14.98 4.96
CA TYR A 314 8.74 14.51 3.76
C TYR A 314 9.41 13.14 3.96
N ILE A 315 9.47 12.38 2.88
CA ILE A 315 10.27 11.15 2.76
C ILE A 315 11.31 11.38 1.65
N PHE A 316 12.59 11.35 2.01
CA PHE A 316 13.69 11.35 1.05
C PHE A 316 14.08 9.90 0.76
N CYS A 317 14.05 9.52 -0.51
CA CYS A 317 14.23 8.12 -0.90
C CYS A 317 15.30 8.01 -1.99
N ASP A 318 16.29 7.15 -1.74
CA ASP A 318 17.21 6.72 -2.78
C ASP A 318 16.53 5.78 -3.81
N MET A 319 17.14 5.65 -4.99
CA MET A 319 16.69 4.76 -6.06
C MET A 319 17.40 3.41 -6.10
N ASP A 320 18.64 3.36 -6.59
CA ASP A 320 19.32 2.11 -6.91
C ASP A 320 19.80 1.40 -5.64
N GLY A 321 19.33 0.18 -5.39
CA GLY A 321 19.66 -0.51 -4.13
C GLY A 321 18.71 -0.17 -2.98
N THR A 322 17.83 0.81 -3.17
CA THR A 322 16.81 1.22 -2.19
C THR A 322 15.39 1.04 -2.73
N LEU A 323 14.89 1.97 -3.55
CA LEU A 323 13.57 1.89 -4.16
C LEU A 323 13.49 0.82 -5.26
N LEU A 324 14.60 0.66 -5.99
CA LEU A 324 14.75 -0.31 -7.06
C LEU A 324 15.39 -1.58 -6.50
N ASN A 325 14.81 -2.71 -6.90
CA ASN A 325 15.33 -4.03 -6.59
C ASN A 325 16.64 -4.31 -7.36
N SER A 326 17.25 -5.47 -7.11
CA SER A 326 18.49 -5.92 -7.77
C SER A 326 18.42 -6.00 -9.30
N LYS A 327 17.20 -5.97 -9.88
CA LYS A 327 16.95 -5.94 -11.33
C LYS A 327 16.73 -4.52 -11.86
N SER A 328 17.00 -3.49 -11.06
CA SER A 328 16.74 -2.07 -11.39
C SER A 328 15.26 -1.80 -11.72
N GLN A 329 14.36 -2.52 -11.05
CA GLN A 329 12.90 -2.39 -11.22
C GLN A 329 12.27 -1.97 -9.90
N ILE A 330 11.21 -1.17 -9.98
CA ILE A 330 10.36 -0.87 -8.84
C ILE A 330 9.29 -1.96 -8.70
N SER A 331 9.07 -2.42 -7.47
CA SER A 331 8.02 -3.39 -7.17
C SER A 331 6.64 -2.71 -7.04
N GLU A 332 5.58 -3.49 -7.22
CA GLU A 332 4.21 -3.01 -7.03
C GLU A 332 3.97 -2.56 -5.58
N ALA A 333 4.56 -3.25 -4.60
CA ALA A 333 4.45 -2.90 -3.18
C ALA A 333 5.09 -1.53 -2.87
N ASN A 334 6.32 -1.29 -3.36
CA ASN A 334 6.98 0.01 -3.21
C ASN A 334 6.17 1.12 -3.90
N ALA A 335 5.66 0.87 -5.12
CA ALA A 335 4.85 1.85 -5.84
C ALA A 335 3.55 2.20 -5.09
N LYS A 336 2.84 1.20 -4.54
CA LYS A 336 1.64 1.40 -3.72
C LYS A 336 1.94 2.19 -2.45
N ALA A 337 2.99 1.84 -1.72
CA ALA A 337 3.37 2.54 -0.50
C ALA A 337 3.71 4.02 -0.74
N LEU A 338 4.36 4.32 -1.86
CA LEU A 338 4.66 5.69 -2.28
C LEU A 338 3.41 6.50 -2.64
N LYS A 339 2.47 5.89 -3.36
CA LYS A 339 1.16 6.50 -3.66
C LYS A 339 0.39 6.76 -2.36
N GLU A 340 0.31 5.78 -1.47
CA GLU A 340 -0.34 5.92 -0.16
C GLU A 340 0.29 7.03 0.70
N ALA A 341 1.62 7.16 0.69
CA ALA A 341 2.30 8.24 1.38
C ALA A 341 1.86 9.62 0.84
N LEU A 342 1.77 9.78 -0.48
CA LEU A 342 1.25 11.01 -1.10
C LEU A 342 -0.20 11.29 -0.67
N LEU A 343 -1.06 10.27 -0.68
CA LEU A 343 -2.46 10.38 -0.28
C LEU A 343 -2.63 10.84 1.18
N ARG A 344 -1.70 10.44 2.05
CA ARG A 344 -1.67 10.83 3.47
C ARG A 344 -0.98 12.19 3.71
N GLY A 345 -0.66 12.92 2.64
CA GLY A 345 -0.06 14.26 2.72
C GLY A 345 1.45 14.26 2.98
N LEU A 346 2.12 13.10 2.97
CA LEU A 346 3.58 13.02 2.97
C LEU A 346 4.10 13.31 1.57
N LYS A 347 5.12 14.15 1.47
CA LYS A 347 5.78 14.41 0.18
C LYS A 347 6.98 13.49 0.02
N VAL A 348 6.99 12.69 -1.05
CA VAL A 348 8.16 11.91 -1.40
C VAL A 348 9.08 12.73 -2.28
N VAL A 349 10.38 12.74 -1.98
CA VAL A 349 11.43 13.40 -2.75
C VAL A 349 12.51 12.38 -3.09
N ILE A 350 12.82 12.27 -4.38
CA ILE A 350 13.88 11.38 -4.86
C ILE A 350 15.24 12.03 -4.61
N ALA A 351 16.17 11.27 -4.04
CA ALA A 351 17.56 11.65 -3.83
C ALA A 351 18.50 10.59 -4.42
N THR A 352 19.03 10.81 -5.62
CA THR A 352 19.69 9.77 -6.42
C THR A 352 20.99 10.23 -7.09
N GLY A 353 21.84 9.26 -7.44
CA GLY A 353 23.00 9.47 -8.31
C GLY A 353 22.66 9.61 -9.80
N LYS A 354 21.43 9.24 -10.19
CA LYS A 354 20.90 9.33 -11.56
C LYS A 354 20.61 10.75 -12.01
N SER A 355 20.56 10.95 -13.33
CA SER A 355 19.95 12.15 -13.89
C SER A 355 18.44 12.18 -13.63
N ARG A 356 17.84 13.37 -13.64
CA ARG A 356 16.39 13.52 -13.48
C ARG A 356 15.60 12.82 -14.60
N PRO A 357 15.97 12.92 -15.89
CA PRO A 357 15.29 12.15 -16.93
C PRO A 357 15.41 10.64 -16.73
N GLY A 358 16.56 10.15 -16.27
CA GLY A 358 16.75 8.73 -15.96
C GLY A 358 15.82 8.25 -14.84
N ALA A 359 15.73 9.03 -13.75
CA ALA A 359 14.80 8.75 -12.66
C ALA A 359 13.33 8.77 -13.11
N ILE A 360 12.92 9.78 -13.88
CA ILE A 360 11.56 9.89 -14.45
C ILE A 360 11.25 8.69 -15.35
N ARG A 361 12.19 8.29 -16.22
CA ARG A 361 11.99 7.17 -17.14
C ARG A 361 11.68 5.86 -16.41
N ILE A 362 12.39 5.60 -15.32
CA ILE A 362 12.16 4.40 -14.48
C ILE A 362 10.81 4.51 -13.78
N LEU A 363 10.55 5.61 -13.08
CA LEU A 363 9.33 5.75 -12.28
C LEU A 363 8.05 5.85 -13.14
N LYS A 364 8.19 6.19 -14.42
CA LYS A 364 7.09 6.13 -15.40
C LYS A 364 6.56 4.71 -15.58
N THR A 365 7.39 3.67 -15.45
CA THR A 365 6.94 2.28 -15.63
C THR A 365 6.01 1.80 -14.52
N ALA A 366 5.94 2.52 -13.40
CA ALA A 366 5.07 2.23 -12.26
C ALA A 366 4.02 3.31 -12.02
N ASP A 367 3.78 4.19 -13.01
CA ASP A 367 2.76 5.23 -12.92
C ASP A 367 2.96 6.14 -11.68
N LEU A 368 4.22 6.52 -11.44
CA LEU A 368 4.64 7.41 -10.35
C LEU A 368 5.11 8.79 -10.88
N THR A 369 4.83 9.09 -12.15
CA THR A 369 5.21 10.35 -12.80
C THR A 369 4.02 11.25 -13.07
N GLY A 370 4.25 12.56 -13.09
CA GLY A 370 3.24 13.55 -13.49
C GLY A 370 2.93 14.56 -12.40
N SER A 371 1.81 15.27 -12.54
CA SER A 371 1.30 16.22 -11.53
C SER A 371 0.95 15.52 -10.22
N ASP A 372 0.44 14.30 -10.32
CA ASP A 372 -0.08 13.51 -9.20
C ASP A 372 0.89 12.37 -8.79
N GLY A 373 2.09 12.35 -9.40
CA GLY A 373 3.15 11.40 -9.10
C GLY A 373 4.19 11.95 -8.12
N ILE A 374 5.19 11.12 -7.77
CA ILE A 374 6.30 11.53 -6.91
C ILE A 374 7.40 12.28 -7.66
N ILE A 375 7.48 12.12 -8.99
CA ILE A 375 8.51 12.74 -9.82
C ILE A 375 7.96 13.29 -11.13
N SER A 376 8.46 14.45 -11.52
CA SER A 376 8.19 15.14 -12.79
C SER A 376 9.21 16.25 -13.00
N GLU A 377 9.14 16.94 -14.14
CA GLU A 377 9.95 18.14 -14.41
C GLU A 377 9.65 19.31 -13.46
N SER A 378 8.54 19.28 -12.73
CA SER A 378 8.17 20.31 -11.75
C SER A 378 8.31 19.86 -10.29
N SER A 379 8.60 18.57 -10.06
CA SER A 379 8.78 18.02 -8.72
C SER A 379 10.12 18.42 -8.08
N PRO A 380 10.16 18.66 -6.75
CA PRO A 380 11.42 18.77 -6.03
C PRO A 380 12.23 17.47 -6.09
N GLY A 381 13.56 17.58 -6.07
CA GLY A 381 14.43 16.40 -6.11
C GLY A 381 15.91 16.73 -6.03
N VAL A 382 16.69 15.72 -5.65
CA VAL A 382 18.15 15.77 -5.55
C VAL A 382 18.71 14.73 -6.51
N PHE A 383 19.44 15.19 -7.53
CA PHE A 383 19.92 14.36 -8.63
C PHE A 383 21.42 14.47 -8.79
N VAL A 384 22.00 13.51 -9.52
CA VAL A 384 23.43 13.49 -9.81
C VAL A 384 24.25 13.63 -8.52
N GLN A 385 23.88 12.87 -7.49
CA GLN A 385 24.53 12.84 -6.18
C GLN A 385 24.52 14.18 -5.42
N GLY A 386 23.50 15.01 -5.64
CA GLY A 386 23.39 16.32 -4.99
C GLY A 386 23.96 17.48 -5.80
N LEU A 387 24.50 17.21 -6.99
CA LEU A 387 25.00 18.24 -7.89
C LEU A 387 23.89 19.01 -8.61
N LEU A 388 22.69 18.45 -8.71
CA LEU A 388 21.51 19.14 -9.21
C LEU A 388 20.41 19.05 -8.17
N VAL A 389 19.96 20.20 -7.69
CA VAL A 389 18.88 20.29 -6.71
C VAL A 389 17.75 21.12 -7.29
N TYR A 390 16.57 20.53 -7.39
CA TYR A 390 15.37 21.21 -7.86
C TYR A 390 14.36 21.36 -6.71
N GLY A 391 13.80 22.56 -6.60
CA GLY A 391 12.79 22.96 -5.63
C GLY A 391 11.37 22.83 -6.18
N ARG A 392 10.44 23.57 -5.56
CA ARG A 392 9.04 23.59 -6.01
C ARG A 392 8.96 24.09 -7.45
N GLN A 393 8.03 23.53 -8.23
CA GLN A 393 7.80 23.89 -9.63
C GLN A 393 9.04 23.71 -10.52
N GLY A 394 9.97 22.82 -10.13
CA GLY A 394 11.16 22.51 -10.91
C GLY A 394 12.22 23.61 -10.91
N LYS A 395 12.16 24.57 -9.97
CA LYS A 395 13.17 25.62 -9.86
C LYS A 395 14.53 25.03 -9.52
N GLU A 396 15.55 25.29 -10.33
CA GLU A 396 16.94 24.94 -9.97
C GLU A 396 17.37 25.77 -8.74
N VAL A 397 17.62 25.07 -7.64
CA VAL A 397 18.07 25.63 -6.36
C VAL A 397 19.59 25.66 -6.31
N TYR A 398 20.22 24.61 -6.84
CA TYR A 398 21.66 24.45 -6.85
C TYR A 398 22.13 23.65 -8.06
N ARG A 399 23.30 24.04 -8.57
CA ARG A 399 24.07 23.32 -9.58
C ARG A 399 25.54 23.32 -9.18
N GLY A 400 26.12 22.14 -9.01
CA GLY A 400 27.55 21.95 -8.79
C GLY A 400 28.21 21.47 -10.07
N ASN A 401 29.09 22.29 -10.64
CA ASN A 401 29.83 21.95 -11.85
C ASN A 401 31.24 21.50 -11.50
N LEU A 402 31.74 20.52 -12.27
CA LEU A 402 33.13 20.11 -12.24
C LEU A 402 33.98 21.22 -12.86
N ASP A 403 35.18 21.37 -12.30
CA ASP A 403 36.16 22.34 -12.79
C ASP A 403 36.44 22.10 -14.28
N ARG A 404 36.41 23.17 -15.08
CA ARG A 404 36.51 23.08 -16.55
C ARG A 404 37.84 22.49 -17.00
N ASP A 405 38.93 22.72 -16.25
CA ASP A 405 40.24 22.15 -16.57
C ASP A 405 40.23 20.65 -16.26
N VAL A 406 39.62 20.23 -15.14
CA VAL A 406 39.40 18.80 -14.84
C VAL A 406 38.54 18.13 -15.92
N CYS A 407 37.46 18.78 -16.38
CA CYS A 407 36.65 18.26 -17.50
C CYS A 407 37.49 18.11 -18.77
N ARG A 408 38.30 19.10 -19.12
CA ARG A 408 39.19 19.04 -20.29
C ARG A 408 40.20 17.90 -20.17
N GLU A 409 40.86 17.79 -19.03
CA GLU A 409 41.86 16.75 -18.75
C GLU A 409 41.24 15.35 -18.82
N THR A 410 40.06 15.14 -18.21
CA THR A 410 39.36 13.84 -18.25
C THR A 410 38.95 13.45 -19.67
N CYS A 411 38.44 14.39 -20.45
CA CYS A 411 38.09 14.19 -21.85
C CYS A 411 39.32 13.89 -22.73
N LEU A 412 40.44 14.58 -22.53
CA LEU A 412 41.68 14.31 -23.26
C LEU A 412 42.25 12.94 -22.91
N TYR A 413 42.27 12.58 -21.63
CA TYR A 413 42.69 11.27 -21.16
C TYR A 413 41.83 10.14 -21.78
N SER A 414 40.50 10.33 -21.82
CA SER A 414 39.57 9.39 -22.47
C SER A 414 39.95 9.15 -23.94
N LEU A 415 40.23 10.21 -24.71
CA LEU A 415 40.61 10.10 -26.12
C LEU A 415 41.99 9.46 -26.32
N GLU A 416 42.98 9.86 -25.52
CA GLU A 416 44.35 9.36 -25.61
C GLU A 416 44.42 7.86 -25.33
N HIS A 417 43.76 7.42 -24.26
CA HIS A 417 43.77 6.03 -23.82
C HIS A 417 42.65 5.17 -24.42
N ARG A 418 41.74 5.78 -25.19
CA ARG A 418 40.51 5.16 -25.72
C ARG A 418 39.65 4.50 -24.64
N ILE A 419 39.58 5.15 -23.47
CA ILE A 419 38.75 4.70 -22.35
C ILE A 419 37.39 5.39 -22.46
N PRO A 420 36.27 4.64 -22.53
CA PRO A 420 34.93 5.22 -22.61
C PRO A 420 34.63 6.17 -21.46
N LEU A 421 34.07 7.33 -21.79
CA LEU A 421 33.70 8.36 -20.82
C LEU A 421 32.31 8.90 -21.14
N ILE A 422 31.50 9.09 -20.10
CA ILE A 422 30.26 9.87 -20.18
C ILE A 422 30.36 11.08 -19.26
N ALA A 423 30.04 12.25 -19.80
CA ALA A 423 29.89 13.50 -19.07
C ALA A 423 28.39 13.82 -18.88
N PHE A 424 27.99 14.09 -17.64
CA PHE A 424 26.63 14.51 -17.30
C PHE A 424 26.54 16.03 -17.36
N SER A 425 25.58 16.54 -18.12
CA SER A 425 25.29 17.96 -18.28
C SER A 425 23.77 18.18 -18.17
N GLN A 426 23.30 18.50 -16.98
CA GLN A 426 21.89 18.61 -16.61
C GLN A 426 21.12 17.34 -16.98
N ASP A 427 20.22 17.45 -17.96
CA ASP A 427 19.36 16.38 -18.46
C ASP A 427 20.00 15.58 -19.62
N ARG A 428 21.26 15.89 -19.97
CA ARG A 428 21.98 15.30 -21.10
C ARG A 428 23.17 14.46 -20.62
N CYS A 429 23.43 13.39 -21.36
CA CYS A 429 24.67 12.62 -21.28
C CYS A 429 25.47 12.85 -22.55
N LEU A 430 26.76 13.13 -22.44
CA LEU A 430 27.65 13.43 -23.54
C LEU A 430 28.82 12.44 -23.55
N THR A 431 29.27 12.04 -24.74
CA THR A 431 30.47 11.21 -24.93
C THR A 431 31.30 11.77 -26.08
N LEU A 432 32.57 11.38 -26.17
CA LEU A 432 33.45 11.78 -27.28
C LEU A 432 33.47 10.75 -28.42
N PHE A 433 33.05 9.52 -28.14
CA PHE A 433 32.98 8.45 -29.12
C PHE A 433 31.96 7.37 -28.71
N ASP A 434 31.53 6.59 -29.70
CA ASP A 434 30.63 5.47 -29.50
C ASP A 434 31.35 4.29 -28.82
N HIS A 435 30.68 3.63 -27.87
CA HIS A 435 31.20 2.45 -27.20
C HIS A 435 30.07 1.64 -26.55
N PRO A 436 30.11 0.28 -26.59
CA PRO A 436 29.06 -0.53 -25.96
C PRO A 436 28.83 -0.27 -24.46
N LEU A 437 29.89 0.07 -23.72
CA LEU A 437 29.76 0.45 -22.30
C LEU A 437 29.01 1.76 -22.12
N VAL A 438 29.18 2.75 -23.02
CA VAL A 438 28.43 4.02 -22.99
C VAL A 438 26.93 3.74 -23.18
N ASP A 439 26.58 2.88 -24.13
CA ASP A 439 25.18 2.46 -24.37
C ASP A 439 24.56 1.68 -23.19
N SER A 440 25.39 1.04 -22.35
CA SER A 440 24.91 0.28 -21.19
C SER A 440 24.23 1.19 -20.14
N LEU A 441 24.69 2.44 -19.98
CA LEU A 441 24.04 3.41 -19.07
C LEU A 441 22.61 3.74 -19.52
N HIS A 442 22.37 3.83 -20.84
CA HIS A 442 21.03 4.04 -21.37
C HIS A 442 20.13 2.81 -21.22
N THR A 443 20.67 1.63 -21.53
CA THR A 443 19.85 0.41 -21.65
C THR A 443 19.60 -0.29 -20.31
N ILE A 444 20.57 -0.27 -19.39
CA ILE A 444 20.49 -0.91 -18.07
C ILE A 444 20.04 0.11 -17.02
N TYR A 445 20.68 1.27 -16.99
CA TYR A 445 20.47 2.28 -15.93
C TYR A 445 19.48 3.38 -16.32
N ASN A 446 18.89 3.29 -17.52
CA ASN A 446 17.84 4.17 -18.03
C ASN A 446 18.25 5.64 -18.18
N GLU A 447 19.54 5.93 -18.20
CA GLU A 447 20.03 7.30 -18.44
C GLU A 447 19.69 7.77 -19.87
N PRO A 448 19.70 9.09 -20.13
CA PRO A 448 19.62 9.61 -21.49
C PRO A 448 20.65 8.95 -22.41
N LYS A 449 20.25 8.67 -23.65
CA LYS A 449 21.21 8.16 -24.64
C LYS A 449 22.31 9.20 -24.83
N ALA A 450 23.57 8.79 -24.70
CA ALA A 450 24.69 9.70 -24.80
C ALA A 450 24.79 10.32 -26.21
N GLU A 451 24.94 11.63 -26.25
CA GLU A 451 25.20 12.39 -27.47
C GLU A 451 26.70 12.40 -27.75
N ILE A 452 27.10 12.08 -28.99
CA ILE A 452 28.51 12.11 -29.38
C ILE A 452 28.88 13.54 -29.76
N ILE A 453 29.85 14.10 -29.03
CA ILE A 453 30.43 15.43 -29.26
C ILE A 453 31.77 15.28 -30.00
N SER A 454 31.99 16.12 -31.01
CA SER A 454 33.08 15.93 -31.97
C SER A 454 34.48 16.25 -31.45
N SER A 455 34.57 17.05 -30.37
CA SER A 455 35.85 17.46 -29.78
C SER A 455 35.69 17.88 -28.31
N VAL A 456 36.80 17.85 -27.58
CA VAL A 456 36.86 18.35 -26.20
C VAL A 456 36.52 19.84 -26.13
N ASP A 457 37.03 20.65 -27.06
CA ASP A 457 36.75 22.09 -27.08
C ASP A 457 35.26 22.39 -27.27
N GLN A 458 34.58 21.63 -28.13
CA GLN A 458 33.15 21.75 -28.30
C GLN A 458 32.40 21.38 -27.02
N LEU A 459 32.76 20.26 -26.38
CA LEU A 459 32.13 19.80 -25.13
C LEU A 459 32.24 20.85 -24.03
N ILE A 460 33.44 21.40 -23.83
CA ILE A 460 33.70 22.42 -22.80
C ILE A 460 33.03 23.77 -23.12
N ALA A 461 32.85 24.10 -24.40
CA ALA A 461 32.22 25.35 -24.81
C ALA A 461 30.68 25.31 -24.69
N GLU A 462 30.06 24.16 -24.93
CA GLU A 462 28.60 24.02 -25.05
C GLU A 462 27.92 23.45 -23.80
N ALA A 463 28.67 22.88 -22.86
CA ALA A 463 28.10 22.18 -21.72
C ALA A 463 28.79 22.52 -20.38
N ASP A 464 27.96 22.71 -19.36
CA ASP A 464 28.41 22.72 -17.97
C ASP A 464 28.32 21.29 -17.43
N ILE A 465 29.48 20.70 -17.12
CA ILE A 465 29.56 19.30 -16.71
C ILE A 465 29.43 19.19 -15.20
N GLN A 466 28.50 18.39 -14.70
CA GLN A 466 28.37 18.12 -13.26
C GLN A 466 29.29 16.98 -12.83
N LYS A 467 29.36 15.90 -13.60
CA LYS A 467 30.26 14.77 -13.33
C LYS A 467 30.70 14.09 -14.60
N VAL A 468 31.80 13.35 -14.51
CA VAL A 468 32.20 12.41 -15.57
C VAL A 468 32.36 11.00 -15.01
N ILE A 469 32.08 10.00 -15.83
CA ILE A 469 32.23 8.59 -15.49
C ILE A 469 33.14 7.93 -16.52
N PHE A 470 34.26 7.36 -16.07
CA PHE A 470 35.06 6.43 -16.85
C PHE A 470 34.53 5.01 -16.68
N MET A 471 34.49 4.25 -17.77
CA MET A 471 33.99 2.88 -17.77
C MET A 471 35.03 1.92 -18.34
N ASP A 472 35.39 0.90 -17.57
CA ASP A 472 36.35 -0.14 -17.96
C ASP A 472 36.09 -1.40 -17.14
N THR A 473 36.80 -2.49 -17.42
CA THR A 473 36.86 -3.66 -16.56
C THR A 473 37.18 -3.29 -15.10
N THR A 474 36.69 -4.08 -14.15
CA THR A 474 36.98 -3.86 -12.72
C THR A 474 38.48 -3.81 -12.42
N GLU A 475 39.28 -4.63 -13.11
CA GLU A 475 40.73 -4.59 -13.00
C GLU A 475 41.30 -3.29 -13.58
N GLY A 476 40.87 -2.85 -14.76
CA GLY A 476 41.31 -1.60 -15.38
C GLY A 476 40.99 -0.38 -14.51
N VAL A 477 39.77 -0.30 -13.96
CA VAL A 477 39.39 0.78 -13.04
C VAL A 477 40.26 0.77 -11.79
N SER A 478 40.40 -0.37 -11.12
CA SER A 478 41.10 -0.45 -9.83
C SER A 478 42.62 -0.30 -9.93
N SER A 479 43.23 -0.75 -11.03
CA SER A 479 44.69 -0.77 -11.19
C SER A 479 45.25 0.42 -11.98
N VAL A 480 44.48 1.02 -12.89
CA VAL A 480 44.97 2.07 -13.78
C VAL A 480 44.25 3.40 -13.54
N ILE A 481 42.93 3.42 -13.75
CA ILE A 481 42.16 4.68 -13.83
C ILE A 481 42.07 5.34 -12.45
N ARG A 482 41.69 4.57 -11.42
CA ARG A 482 41.49 5.11 -10.07
C ARG A 482 42.78 5.64 -9.44
N PRO A 483 43.92 4.91 -9.45
CA PRO A 483 45.17 5.45 -8.91
C PRO A 483 45.60 6.74 -9.60
N TYR A 484 45.54 6.79 -10.94
CA TYR A 484 45.90 7.99 -11.71
C TYR A 484 45.04 9.19 -11.32
N TRP A 485 43.71 9.05 -11.36
CA TRP A 485 42.81 10.16 -11.07
C TRP A 485 42.80 10.56 -9.61
N SER A 486 43.06 9.64 -8.68
CA SER A 486 43.17 9.98 -7.25
C SER A 486 44.36 10.90 -6.98
N GLU A 487 45.41 10.85 -7.82
CA GLU A 487 46.55 11.77 -7.76
C GLU A 487 46.30 13.03 -8.60
N ALA A 488 45.80 12.88 -9.83
CA ALA A 488 45.66 13.97 -10.80
C ALA A 488 44.59 15.01 -10.43
N THR A 489 43.51 14.62 -9.75
CA THR A 489 42.48 15.57 -9.33
C THR A 489 42.99 16.54 -8.26
N GLY A 490 43.90 16.09 -7.38
CA GLY A 490 44.27 16.84 -6.18
C GLY A 490 43.03 17.31 -5.42
N ASP A 491 43.02 18.58 -4.99
CA ASP A 491 41.88 19.20 -4.30
C ASP A 491 40.78 19.72 -5.25
N ARG A 492 40.97 19.60 -6.58
CA ARG A 492 40.04 20.17 -7.58
C ARG A 492 38.80 19.31 -7.80
N ALA A 493 38.87 18.02 -7.49
CA ALA A 493 37.77 17.07 -7.67
C ALA A 493 37.95 15.84 -6.78
N ASN A 494 36.84 15.16 -6.53
CA ASN A 494 36.79 13.89 -5.81
C ASN A 494 36.65 12.72 -6.77
N VAL A 495 37.30 11.61 -6.42
CA VAL A 495 37.17 10.34 -7.11
C VAL A 495 36.27 9.42 -6.30
N VAL A 496 35.12 9.05 -6.87
CA VAL A 496 34.14 8.17 -6.22
C VAL A 496 33.85 6.97 -7.10
N GLN A 497 33.45 5.85 -6.49
CA GLN A 497 33.23 4.60 -7.20
C GLN A 497 32.00 3.90 -6.62
N ALA A 498 30.89 3.94 -7.34
CA ALA A 498 29.66 3.23 -6.97
C ALA A 498 29.63 1.79 -7.50
N GLN A 499 30.10 1.58 -8.74
CA GLN A 499 30.21 0.26 -9.37
C GLN A 499 31.67 -0.12 -9.59
N SER A 500 31.99 -1.41 -9.54
CA SER A 500 33.39 -1.87 -9.63
C SER A 500 34.04 -1.59 -10.99
N ASP A 501 33.24 -1.39 -12.04
CA ASP A 501 33.60 -1.12 -13.43
C ASP A 501 33.37 0.36 -13.84
N MET A 502 33.00 1.24 -12.92
CA MET A 502 32.75 2.67 -13.19
C MET A 502 33.44 3.58 -12.18
N LEU A 503 34.27 4.50 -12.66
CA LEU A 503 34.91 5.53 -11.83
C LEU A 503 34.28 6.89 -12.10
N GLU A 504 33.75 7.54 -11.08
CA GLU A 504 33.18 8.88 -11.22
C GLU A 504 34.15 9.95 -10.70
N ILE A 505 34.28 11.03 -11.47
CA ILE A 505 34.96 12.26 -11.06
C ILE A 505 33.89 13.32 -10.84
N VAL A 506 33.84 13.83 -9.62
CA VAL A 506 32.82 14.78 -9.15
C VAL A 506 33.47 15.99 -8.48
N PRO A 507 32.79 17.14 -8.41
CA PRO A 507 33.28 18.30 -7.66
C PRO A 507 33.58 17.98 -6.19
N PRO A 508 34.47 18.74 -5.53
CA PRO A 508 34.67 18.63 -4.10
C PRO A 508 33.37 18.91 -3.32
N GLY A 509 33.13 18.18 -2.25
CA GLY A 509 31.96 18.37 -1.38
C GLY A 509 30.63 17.81 -1.93
N THR A 510 30.67 17.07 -3.05
CA THR A 510 29.51 16.34 -3.59
C THR A 510 28.97 15.34 -2.57
N SER A 511 27.71 15.49 -2.17
CA SER A 511 26.98 14.47 -1.40
C SER A 511 25.46 14.65 -1.54
N LYS A 512 24.69 13.55 -1.42
CA LYS A 512 23.22 13.63 -1.36
C LYS A 512 22.76 14.41 -0.14
N GLY A 513 23.42 14.23 1.02
CA GLY A 513 23.09 14.94 2.26
C GLY A 513 23.17 16.47 2.10
N ASN A 514 24.21 16.99 1.46
CA ASN A 514 24.32 18.41 1.14
C ASN A 514 23.20 18.88 0.21
N GLY A 515 22.88 18.11 -0.84
CA GLY A 515 21.78 18.41 -1.75
C GLY A 515 20.42 18.44 -1.04
N VAL A 516 20.14 17.45 -0.17
CA VAL A 516 18.94 17.39 0.66
C VAL A 516 18.88 18.60 1.60
N LYS A 517 19.97 18.94 2.28
CA LYS A 517 20.05 20.12 3.15
C LYS A 517 19.73 21.43 2.40
N MET A 518 20.29 21.61 1.21
CA MET A 518 19.97 22.78 0.36
C MET A 518 18.50 22.82 -0.03
N LEU A 519 17.92 21.65 -0.37
CA LEU A 519 16.51 21.56 -0.71
C LEU A 519 15.60 21.86 0.49
N LEU A 520 15.88 21.31 1.67
CA LEU A 520 15.13 21.59 2.90
C LEU A 520 15.12 23.08 3.23
N ASN A 521 16.28 23.73 3.15
CA ASN A 521 16.41 25.17 3.35
C ASN A 521 15.54 25.97 2.36
N HIS A 522 15.51 25.56 1.09
CA HIS A 522 14.66 26.18 0.08
C HIS A 522 13.17 25.95 0.34
N LEU A 523 12.79 24.78 0.86
CA LEU A 523 11.41 24.40 1.14
C LEU A 523 10.87 24.97 2.46
N GLY A 524 11.76 25.44 3.35
CA GLY A 524 11.43 25.89 4.70
C GLY A 524 11.03 24.74 5.63
N VAL A 525 11.68 23.58 5.48
CA VAL A 525 11.35 22.34 6.20
C VAL A 525 12.49 21.98 7.15
N SER A 526 12.17 21.61 8.39
CA SER A 526 13.17 21.15 9.36
C SER A 526 13.62 19.72 9.06
N PRO A 527 14.90 19.35 9.27
CA PRO A 527 15.32 17.96 9.24
C PRO A 527 14.55 17.05 10.22
N ASP A 528 14.01 17.61 11.31
CA ASP A 528 13.16 16.89 12.27
C ASP A 528 11.82 16.41 11.68
N GLU A 529 11.41 17.00 10.55
CA GLU A 529 10.17 16.67 9.84
C GLU A 529 10.38 15.66 8.72
N ILE A 530 11.57 15.08 8.56
CA ILE A 530 11.85 14.20 7.43
C ILE A 530 12.25 12.79 7.87
N MET A 531 11.82 11.83 7.06
CA MET A 531 12.34 10.47 7.04
C MET A 531 13.25 10.32 5.82
N ALA A 532 14.36 9.59 5.94
CA ALA A 532 15.23 9.26 4.83
C ALA A 532 15.41 7.74 4.70
N ILE A 533 15.46 7.22 3.48
CA ILE A 533 15.64 5.80 3.18
C ILE A 533 16.76 5.65 2.15
N GLY A 534 17.74 4.78 2.43
CA GLY A 534 18.92 4.57 1.57
C GLY A 534 19.65 3.26 1.87
N ASP A 535 20.69 2.95 1.10
CA ASP A 535 21.50 1.74 1.28
C ASP A 535 23.01 1.96 1.01
N GLY A 536 23.35 2.96 0.18
CA GLY A 536 24.71 3.24 -0.26
C GLY A 536 25.52 4.11 0.71
N GLU A 537 26.85 4.15 0.53
CA GLU A 537 27.71 5.06 1.32
C GLU A 537 27.40 6.54 1.03
N ASN A 538 26.90 6.85 -0.17
CA ASN A 538 26.47 8.19 -0.56
C ASN A 538 25.15 8.63 0.10
N ASP A 539 24.45 7.74 0.81
CA ASP A 539 23.24 8.05 1.58
C ASP A 539 23.52 8.41 3.04
N ILE A 540 24.72 8.09 3.56
CA ILE A 540 25.11 8.26 4.97
C ILE A 540 24.72 9.64 5.52
N GLU A 541 25.14 10.70 4.83
CA GLU A 541 24.86 12.07 5.29
C GLU A 541 23.37 12.44 5.25
N MET A 542 22.62 11.88 4.29
CA MET A 542 21.16 12.09 4.21
C MET A 542 20.44 11.36 5.34
N LEU A 543 20.85 10.12 5.65
CA LEU A 543 20.29 9.34 6.75
C LEU A 543 20.55 10.00 8.10
N GLN A 544 21.77 10.50 8.33
CA GLN A 544 22.14 11.22 9.56
C GLN A 544 21.44 12.57 9.71
N LEU A 545 21.10 13.21 8.59
CA LEU A 545 20.41 14.50 8.60
C LEU A 545 18.93 14.35 9.03
N ALA A 546 18.29 13.24 8.68
CA ALA A 546 16.86 13.03 8.90
C ALA A 546 16.52 12.76 10.37
N SER A 547 15.29 13.11 10.77
CA SER A 547 14.68 12.71 12.05
C SER A 547 14.59 11.19 12.22
N LEU A 548 14.47 10.49 11.09
CA LEU A 548 14.55 9.04 11.02
C LEU A 548 15.27 8.63 9.73
N GLY A 549 16.50 8.17 9.85
CA GLY A 549 17.25 7.50 8.80
C GLY A 549 17.05 5.99 8.82
N VAL A 550 16.58 5.42 7.71
CA VAL A 550 16.43 3.97 7.50
C VAL A 550 17.46 3.49 6.49
N ALA A 551 18.36 2.60 6.91
CA ALA A 551 19.24 1.88 6.00
C ALA A 551 18.62 0.52 5.65
N LEU A 552 18.56 0.15 4.37
CA LEU A 552 18.09 -1.18 3.98
C LEU A 552 19.16 -2.26 4.28
N SER A 553 18.73 -3.47 4.58
CA SER A 553 19.63 -4.56 5.01
C SER A 553 20.69 -4.96 3.97
N ASN A 554 20.44 -4.73 2.67
CA ASN A 554 21.39 -4.93 1.57
C ASN A 554 22.49 -3.86 1.52
N GLY A 555 22.32 -2.75 2.23
CA GLY A 555 23.29 -1.65 2.28
C GLY A 555 24.58 -1.98 3.01
N ALA A 556 25.60 -1.15 2.78
CA ALA A 556 26.91 -1.32 3.39
C ALA A 556 26.86 -1.21 4.93
N GLU A 557 27.75 -1.91 5.63
CA GLU A 557 27.82 -1.87 7.10
C GLU A 557 28.01 -0.45 7.64
N LYS A 558 28.79 0.39 6.94
CA LYS A 558 28.96 1.79 7.32
C LYS A 558 27.66 2.60 7.24
N THR A 559 26.82 2.33 6.24
CA THR A 559 25.52 2.97 6.08
C THR A 559 24.54 2.51 7.15
N LYS A 560 24.50 1.20 7.42
CA LYS A 560 23.67 0.65 8.51
C LYS A 560 24.08 1.16 9.89
N ALA A 561 25.38 1.40 10.10
CA ALA A 561 25.90 1.88 11.38
C ALA A 561 25.50 3.33 11.72
N VAL A 562 25.08 4.13 10.73
CA VAL A 562 24.66 5.53 10.95
C VAL A 562 23.14 5.72 10.96
N ALA A 563 22.39 4.71 10.52
CA ALA A 563 20.93 4.77 10.46
C ALA A 563 20.31 4.50 11.83
N ASP A 564 19.15 5.09 12.08
CA ASP A 564 18.37 4.85 13.29
C ASP A 564 17.75 3.45 13.30
N VAL A 565 17.41 2.95 12.10
CA VAL A 565 16.75 1.67 11.89
C VAL A 565 17.33 0.96 10.68
N ILE A 566 17.43 -0.36 10.78
CA ILE A 566 17.76 -1.23 9.65
C ILE A 566 16.46 -1.85 9.12
N GLY A 567 16.09 -1.51 7.89
CA GLY A 567 14.93 -2.06 7.17
C GLY A 567 15.23 -3.38 6.46
N VAL A 568 14.19 -3.99 5.88
CA VAL A 568 14.38 -5.17 5.02
C VAL A 568 15.07 -4.80 3.70
N SER A 569 15.50 -5.78 2.91
CA SER A 569 16.22 -5.53 1.66
C SER A 569 15.32 -4.88 0.60
N ASN A 570 15.92 -4.15 -0.35
CA ASN A 570 15.25 -3.68 -1.56
C ASN A 570 14.55 -4.79 -2.38
N ASP A 571 15.08 -6.01 -2.39
CA ASP A 571 14.44 -7.18 -3.03
C ASP A 571 13.23 -7.71 -2.23
N GLN A 572 13.02 -7.21 -1.02
CA GLN A 572 11.93 -7.55 -0.10
C GLN A 572 11.01 -6.34 0.17
N ASP A 573 10.94 -5.40 -0.77
CA ASP A 573 10.09 -4.20 -0.68
C ASP A 573 10.45 -3.29 0.51
N GLY A 574 11.74 -3.11 0.76
CA GLY A 574 12.25 -2.36 1.93
C GLY A 574 11.72 -0.93 2.06
N VAL A 575 11.45 -0.23 0.95
CA VAL A 575 10.83 1.09 1.01
C VAL A 575 9.38 1.00 1.48
N ALA A 576 8.59 0.05 0.98
CA ALA A 576 7.22 -0.17 1.44
C ALA A 576 7.17 -0.51 2.93
N ASP A 577 7.98 -1.47 3.37
CA ASP A 577 8.05 -1.86 4.80
C ASP A 577 8.42 -0.67 5.69
N ALA A 578 9.41 0.13 5.27
CA ALA A 578 9.83 1.31 6.01
C ALA A 578 8.70 2.37 6.10
N ILE A 579 8.01 2.65 4.99
CA ILE A 579 6.88 3.59 4.97
C ILE A 579 5.77 3.11 5.91
N TYR A 580 5.31 1.87 5.76
CA TYR A 580 4.18 1.34 6.55
C TYR A 580 4.47 1.26 8.04
N ARG A 581 5.71 0.96 8.44
CA ARG A 581 6.06 0.82 9.87
C ARG A 581 6.36 2.14 10.56
N TYR A 582 6.93 3.10 9.84
CA TYR A 582 7.55 4.26 10.48
C TYR A 582 6.95 5.59 10.08
N ALA A 583 6.37 5.72 8.88
CA ALA A 583 5.77 6.97 8.42
C ALA A 583 4.29 7.10 8.79
N PHE A 584 3.61 5.98 9.07
CA PHE A 584 2.17 5.88 9.31
C PHE A 584 1.79 5.60 10.76
#